data_AF-A0A3C1V432-F1
#
_entry.id   AF-A0A3C1V432-F1
#
_cell.length_a   1.000
_cell.length_b   1.000
_cell.length_c   1.000
_cell.angle_alpha   90.00
_cell.angle_beta   90.00
_cell.angle_gamma   90.00
#
_symmetry.space_group_name_H-M   'P 1'
#
loop_
_entity.id
_entity.type
_entity.pdbx_description
1 polymer ?
#
loop_
_entity_poly.entity_id
_entity_poly.type
_entity_poly.pdbx_seq_one_letter_code
_entity_poly.pdbx_strand_id
1 'polypeptide(L)' 'VGIVEPPDDLSLANPPSNPELLNYLAEGFREHNFDMKWLHREICKSETYQRGWSPNATNLHDDR' A
#
# COMPACT_ATOMS: atom_id res chain seq x y z
N VAL A 1 -8.30 1.03 -5.73
CA VAL A 1 -7.56 -0.25 -5.68
C VAL A 1 -6.47 -0.12 -4.62
N GLY A 2 -6.56 -0.95 -3.58
CA GLY A 2 -5.59 -0.99 -2.48
C GLY A 2 -4.53 -2.08 -2.71
N ILE A 3 -4.07 -2.69 -1.61
CA ILE A 3 -3.17 -3.86 -1.66
C ILE A 3 -3.95 -5.12 -2.03
N VAL A 4 -5.19 -5.24 -1.54
CA VAL A 4 -6.16 -6.31 -1.84
C VAL A 4 -7.56 -5.67 -1.92
N GLU A 5 -8.45 -6.23 -2.74
CA GLU A 5 -9.85 -5.80 -2.86
C GLU A 5 -10.77 -7.03 -2.83
N PRO A 6 -11.74 -7.12 -1.90
CA PRO A 6 -11.96 -6.20 -0.78
C PRO A 6 -10.80 -6.31 0.25
N PRO A 7 -10.53 -5.25 1.03
CA PRO A 7 -9.35 -5.17 1.89
C PRO A 7 -9.28 -6.22 3.01
N ASP A 8 -10.39 -6.88 3.31
CA ASP A 8 -10.52 -7.96 4.29
C ASP A 8 -10.47 -9.38 3.70
N ASP A 9 -10.59 -9.55 2.39
CA ASP A 9 -10.49 -10.85 1.72
C ASP A 9 -9.05 -11.17 1.33
N LEU A 10 -8.29 -11.72 2.28
CA LEU A 10 -6.92 -12.18 2.10
C LEU A 10 -6.84 -13.66 1.66
N SER A 11 -7.89 -14.20 1.04
CA SER A 11 -7.89 -15.60 0.60
C SER A 11 -6.95 -15.85 -0.58
N LEU A 12 -6.47 -17.09 -0.73
CA LEU A 12 -5.63 -17.49 -1.88
C LEU A 12 -6.36 -17.35 -3.23
N ALA A 13 -7.69 -17.30 -3.23
CA ALA A 13 -8.50 -17.11 -4.42
C ALA A 13 -8.59 -15.63 -4.84
N ASN A 14 -8.17 -14.71 -3.96
CA ASN A 14 -8.13 -13.28 -4.21
C ASN A 14 -6.66 -12.79 -4.20
N PRO A 15 -5.95 -12.87 -5.33
CA PRO A 15 -4.57 -12.43 -5.38
C PRO A 15 -4.48 -10.92 -5.08
N PRO A 16 -3.41 -10.47 -4.41
CA PRO A 16 -3.21 -9.06 -4.12
C PRO A 16 -3.14 -8.24 -5.41
N SER A 17 -3.73 -7.05 -5.38
CA SER A 17 -3.73 -6.12 -6.51
C SER A 17 -2.32 -5.63 -6.87
N ASN A 18 -1.41 -5.62 -5.89
CA ASN A 18 0.01 -5.38 -6.09
C ASN A 18 0.84 -6.42 -5.30
N PRO A 19 1.17 -7.57 -5.91
CA PRO A 19 1.91 -8.64 -5.25
C PRO A 19 3.32 -8.24 -4.82
N GLU A 20 4.01 -7.42 -5.62
CA GLU A 20 5.37 -6.96 -5.32
C GLU A 20 5.40 -6.10 -4.07
N LEU A 21 4.45 -5.16 -3.94
CA LEU A 21 4.31 -4.34 -2.73
C LEU A 21 4.01 -5.19 -1.50
N LEU A 22 3.10 -6.16 -1.61
CA LEU A 22 2.77 -7.03 -0.48
C LEU A 22 3.98 -7.86 -0.02
N ASN A 23 4.75 -8.42 -0.98
CA ASN A 23 5.96 -9.17 -0.68
C ASN A 23 7.02 -8.29 0.01
N TYR A 24 7.25 -7.08 -0.50
CA TYR A 24 8.17 -6.11 0.12
C TYR A 24 7.79 -5.79 1.58
N LEU A 25 6.51 -5.50 1.83
CA LEU A 25 6.03 -5.22 3.18
C LEU A 25 6.14 -6.45 4.10
N ALA A 26 5.84 -7.64 3.58
CA ALA A 26 5.92 -8.90 4.35
C ALA A 26 7.37 -9.26 4.72
N GLU A 27 8.32 -9.11 3.79
CA GLU A 27 9.74 -9.35 4.03
C GLU A 27 10.29 -8.38 5.09
N GLY A 28 10.07 -7.07 4.91
CA GLY A 28 10.50 -6.07 5.87
C GLY A 28 9.83 -6.23 7.24
N PHE A 29 8.56 -6.65 7.28
CA PHE A 29 7.87 -6.91 8.55
C PHE A 29 8.50 -8.08 9.31
N ARG A 30 8.91 -9.14 8.61
CA ARG A 30 9.64 -10.26 9.20
C ARG A 30 11.04 -9.85 9.67
N GLU A 31 11.78 -9.05 8.89
CA GLU A 31 13.11 -8.54 9.26
C GLU A 31 13.07 -7.65 10.50
N HIS A 32 11.99 -6.88 10.68
CA HIS A 32 11.77 -6.03 11.84
C HIS A 32 11.05 -6.74 13.00
N ASN A 33 11.11 -8.08 13.05
CA ASN A 33 10.51 -8.90 14.13
C ASN A 33 9.03 -8.63 14.37
N PHE A 34 8.26 -8.46 13.29
CA PHE A 34 6.81 -8.19 13.33
C PHE A 34 6.45 -6.88 14.07
N ASP A 35 7.31 -5.86 14.00
CA ASP A 35 7.05 -4.54 14.58
C ASP A 35 5.96 -3.78 13.79
N MET A 36 4.78 -3.71 14.38
CA MET A 36 3.65 -2.95 13.82
C MET A 36 3.95 -1.46 13.66
N LYS A 37 4.76 -0.86 14.54
CA LYS A 37 5.11 0.56 14.43
C LYS A 37 6.00 0.82 13.24
N TRP A 38 6.89 -0.13 12.92
CA TRP A 38 7.70 -0.07 11.71
C TRP A 38 6.79 -0.16 10.47
N LEU A 39 5.89 -1.14 10.41
CA LEU A 39 5.00 -1.35 9.26
C LEU A 39 4.14 -0.11 8.96
N HIS A 40 3.48 0.45 9.98
CA HIS A 40 2.68 1.66 9.81
C HIS A 40 3.54 2.85 9.35
N ARG A 41 4.75 2.97 9.88
CA ARG A 41 5.67 4.03 9.48
C ARG A 41 6.09 3.89 8.02
N GLU A 42 6.36 2.69 7.55
CA GLU A 42 6.74 2.43 6.16
C GLU A 42 5.61 2.82 5.21
N ILE A 43 4.37 2.40 5.50
CA ILE A 43 3.20 2.76 4.72
C ILE A 43 2.97 4.28 4.73
N CYS A 44 2.94 4.91 5.91
CA CYS A 44 2.68 6.35 6.03
C CYS A 44 3.81 7.23 5.47
N LYS A 45 5.04 6.70 5.38
CA LYS A 45 6.17 7.40 4.76
C LYS A 45 6.23 7.23 3.24
N SER A 46 5.45 6.32 2.66
CA SER A 46 5.43 6.11 1.21
C SER A 46 4.93 7.34 0.46
N GLU A 47 5.50 7.61 -0.72
CA GLU A 47 5.05 8.71 -1.58
C GLU A 47 3.59 8.56 -2.01
N THR A 48 3.12 7.32 -2.18
CA THR A 48 1.72 7.03 -2.52
C THR A 48 0.77 7.42 -1.40
N TYR A 49 1.13 7.19 -0.13
CA TYR A 49 0.32 7.62 1.00
C TYR A 49 0.39 9.15 1.22
N GLN A 50 1.56 9.75 0.97
CA GLN A 50 1.76 11.19 1.11
C GLN A 50 1.19 12.01 -0.05
N ARG A 51 0.82 11.37 -1.16
CA ARG A 51 0.15 12.04 -2.27
C ARG A 51 -1.18 12.63 -1.78
N GLY A 52 -1.20 13.95 -1.70
CA GLY A 52 -2.42 14.71 -1.42
C GLY A 52 -3.41 14.62 -2.57
N TRP A 53 -4.66 14.92 -2.27
CA TRP A 53 -5.73 14.97 -3.27
C TRP A 53 -5.65 16.20 -4.20
N SER A 54 -4.77 17.16 -3.92
CA SER A 54 -4.59 18.34 -4.76
C SER A 54 -4.09 17.91 -6.13
N PRO A 55 -4.77 18.28 -7.22
CA PRO A 55 -4.29 18.04 -8.56
C PRO A 55 -2.90 18.69 -8.74
N ASN A 56 -2.01 17.97 -9.40
CA ASN A 56 -0.69 18.39 -9.83
C ASN A 56 -0.64 18.38 -11.36
N ALA A 57 0.50 18.77 -11.94
CA ALA A 57 0.63 18.89 -13.40
C ALA A 57 0.34 17.58 -14.18
N THR A 58 0.41 16.42 -13.53
CA THR A 58 0.20 15.11 -14.17
C THR A 58 -1.23 14.58 -14.07
N ASN A 59 -2.05 15.09 -13.14
CA ASN A 59 -3.44 14.65 -12.92
C ASN A 59 -4.43 15.83 -12.83
N LEU A 60 -4.08 16.97 -13.44
CA LEU A 60 -4.89 18.20 -13.46
C LEU A 60 -6.30 17.99 -14.03
N HIS A 61 -6.46 16.98 -14.89
CA HIS A 61 -7.69 16.65 -15.59
C HIS A 61 -8.29 15.30 -15.16
N ASP A 62 -7.79 14.68 -14.09
CA ASP A 62 -8.47 13.52 -13.50
C ASP A 62 -9.77 14.02 -12.83
N ASP A 63 -10.88 13.86 -13.53
CA ASP A 63 -12.21 14.02 -12.95
C ASP A 63 -12.58 12.79 -12.11
N ARG A 64 -13.38 13.06 -11.08
CA ARG A 64 -13.66 12.17 -9.93
C ARG A 64 -14.34 10.84 -10.29
#